data_AF-A0A0B8PPY9-F1
#
_entry.id   AF-A0A0B8PPY9-F1
#
_cell.length_a   1.000
_cell.length_b   1.000
_cell.length_c   1.000
_cell.angle_alpha   90.00
_cell.angle_beta   90.00
_cell.angle_gamma   90.00
#
_symmetry.space_group_name_H-M   'P 1'
#
loop_
_entity.id
_entity.type
_entity.pdbx_description
1 polymer ?
#
loop_
_entity_poly.entity_id
_entity_poly.type
_entity_poly.pdbx_seq_one_letter_code
_entity_poly.pdbx_strand_id
1 'polypeptide(L)' 'MGLYLATALYWLIGAFNPKHTKGAIINLIIFMFGLAFGRILSIAVDGNPNGVLWLYLILEFGFGVVGLLLLKQKTE' A
#
# COMPACT_ATOMS: atom_id res chain seq x y z
N MET A 1 -14.59 1.69 -3.97
CA MET A 1 -14.57 0.91 -2.71
C MET A 1 -14.49 -0.60 -2.91
N GLY A 2 -15.19 -1.21 -3.88
CA GLY A 2 -15.06 -2.66 -4.15
C GLY A 2 -13.63 -3.12 -4.55
N LEU A 3 -12.89 -2.27 -5.27
CA LEU A 3 -11.50 -2.55 -5.66
C LEU A 3 -10.56 -2.73 -4.45
N TYR A 4 -10.77 -1.96 -3.37
CA TYR A 4 -10.02 -2.05 -2.12
C TYR A 4 -10.29 -3.39 -1.42
N LEU A 5 -11.54 -3.83 -1.47
CA LEU A 5 -11.98 -5.09 -0.89
C LEU A 5 -11.41 -6.29 -1.66
N ALA A 6 -11.34 -6.19 -3.00
CA ALA A 6 -10.68 -7.19 -3.84
C ALA A 6 -9.16 -7.26 -3.61
N THR A 7 -8.48 -6.11 -3.47
CA THR A 7 -7.04 -6.06 -3.12
C THR A 7 -6.79 -6.62 -1.72
N ALA A 8 -7.63 -6.29 -0.74
CA ALA A 8 -7.55 -6.86 0.60
C ALA A 8 -7.75 -8.38 0.60
N LEU A 9 -8.74 -8.89 -0.15
CA LEU A 9 -8.93 -10.34 -0.32
C LEU A 9 -7.69 -11.01 -0.94
N TYR A 10 -7.09 -10.37 -1.95
CA TYR A 10 -5.90 -10.89 -2.61
C TYR A 10 -4.69 -10.95 -1.66
N TRP A 11 -4.52 -9.96 -0.78
CA TRP A 11 -3.51 -10.01 0.27
C TRP A 11 -3.77 -11.14 1.27
N LEU A 12 -5.03 -11.33 1.66
CA LEU A 12 -5.45 -12.39 2.56
C LEU A 12 -5.13 -13.77 1.95
N ILE A 13 -5.49 -13.98 0.68
CA ILE A 13 -5.17 -15.21 -0.08
C ILE A 13 -3.65 -15.40 -0.21
N GLY A 14 -2.91 -14.33 -0.47
CA GLY A 14 -1.45 -14.35 -0.57
C GLY A 14 -0.72 -14.62 0.74
N ALA A 15 -1.34 -14.29 1.89
CA ALA A 15 -0.82 -14.61 3.21
C ALA A 15 -0.88 -16.13 3.50
N PHE A 16 -1.95 -16.80 3.07
CA PHE A 16 -2.12 -18.25 3.26
C PHE A 16 -1.46 -19.10 2.16
N ASN A 17 -1.15 -18.53 0.99
CA ASN A 17 -0.54 -19.26 -0.13
C ASN A 17 0.87 -18.77 -0.46
N PRO A 18 1.94 -19.54 -0.15
CA PRO A 18 3.32 -19.12 -0.35
C PRO A 18 3.66 -18.81 -1.82
N LYS A 19 2.98 -19.47 -2.77
CA LYS A 19 3.11 -19.26 -4.22
C LYS A 19 2.56 -17.90 -4.69
N HIS A 20 1.56 -17.37 -4.01
CA HIS A 20 0.92 -16.10 -4.35
C HIS A 20 1.40 -14.93 -3.48
N THR A 21 2.14 -15.18 -2.39
CA THR A 21 2.60 -14.12 -1.49
C THR A 21 3.45 -13.05 -2.19
N LYS A 22 4.33 -13.43 -3.14
CA LYS A 22 5.14 -12.44 -3.88
C LYS A 22 4.25 -11.48 -4.67
N GLY A 23 3.25 -12.02 -5.40
CA GLY A 23 2.28 -11.22 -6.14
C GLY A 23 1.43 -10.34 -5.22
N ALA A 24 0.99 -10.88 -4.08
CA ALA A 24 0.22 -10.14 -3.08
C ALA A 24 1.01 -8.97 -2.46
N ILE A 25 2.29 -9.17 -2.15
CA ILE A 25 3.17 -8.11 -1.63
C ILE A 25 3.41 -7.04 -2.69
N ILE A 26 3.68 -7.41 -3.95
CA ILE A 26 3.84 -6.44 -5.06
C ILE A 26 2.57 -5.61 -5.22
N ASN A 27 1.40 -6.25 -5.22
CA ASN A 27 0.12 -5.57 -5.28
C ASN A 27 -0.10 -4.63 -4.10
N LEU A 28 0.31 -5.03 -2.88
CA LEU A 28 0.26 -4.17 -1.68
C LEU A 28 1.13 -2.93 -1.83
N ILE A 29 2.36 -3.08 -2.35
CA ILE A 29 3.28 -1.96 -2.58
C ILE A 29 2.70 -0.98 -3.60
N ILE A 30 2.26 -1.49 -4.76
CA ILE A 30 1.67 -0.65 -5.82
C ILE A 30 0.44 0.09 -5.30
N PHE A 31 -0.39 -0.57 -4.50
CA PHE A 31 -1.59 0.02 -3.94
C PHE A 31 -1.27 1.14 -2.94
N MET A 32 -0.38 0.89 -1.98
CA MET A 32 0.01 1.88 -0.97
C MET A 32 0.74 3.08 -1.58
N PHE A 33 1.64 2.86 -2.55
CA PHE A 33 2.29 3.95 -3.28
C PHE A 33 1.31 4.73 -4.16
N GLY A 34 0.35 4.05 -4.79
CA GLY A 34 -0.70 4.70 -5.58
C GLY A 34 -1.58 5.64 -4.73
N LEU A 35 -1.94 5.21 -3.52
CA LEU A 35 -2.67 6.05 -2.56
C LEU A 35 -1.83 7.25 -2.09
N ALA A 36 -0.57 7.00 -1.72
CA ALA A 36 0.33 8.05 -1.29
C ALA A 36 0.54 9.09 -2.41
N PHE A 37 0.69 8.66 -3.66
CA PHE A 37 0.82 9.54 -4.81
C PHE A 37 -0.46 10.35 -5.07
N GLY A 38 -1.63 9.70 -5.02
CA GLY A 38 -2.92 10.37 -5.13
C GLY A 38 -3.11 11.43 -4.04
N ARG A 39 -2.66 11.15 -2.81
CA ARG A 39 -2.65 12.14 -1.73
C ARG A 39 -1.68 13.27 -2.02
N ILE A 40 -0.43 13.01 -2.38
CA ILE A 40 0.55 14.07 -2.69
C ILE A 40 -0.01 15.03 -3.76
N LEU A 41 -0.65 14.49 -4.79
CA LEU A 41 -1.32 15.32 -5.81
C LEU A 41 -2.49 16.12 -5.21
N SER A 42 -3.34 15.54 -4.37
CA SER A 42 -4.41 16.27 -3.69
C SER A 42 -3.86 17.35 -2.74
N ILE A 43 -2.78 17.10 -2.00
CA ILE A 43 -2.10 18.12 -1.18
C ILE A 43 -1.57 19.26 -2.06
N ALA A 44 -1.00 18.93 -3.22
CA ALA A 44 -0.46 19.91 -4.15
C ALA A 44 -1.53 20.77 -4.82
N VAL A 45 -2.73 20.21 -5.07
CA VAL A 45 -3.84 20.88 -5.76
C VAL A 45 -4.80 21.58 -4.79
N ASP A 46 -5.20 20.93 -3.69
CA ASP A 46 -6.20 21.42 -2.73
C ASP A 46 -5.58 22.29 -1.60
N GLY A 47 -4.25 22.30 -1.45
CA GLY A 47 -3.55 23.05 -0.41
C GLY A 47 -3.44 22.32 0.93
N ASN A 48 -2.96 23.01 1.98
CA ASN A 48 -2.55 22.37 3.23
C ASN A 48 -3.68 21.53 3.86
N PRO A 49 -3.51 20.20 3.94
CA PRO A 49 -4.56 19.34 4.43
C PRO A 49 -4.52 19.27 5.96
N ASN A 50 -5.66 18.95 6.54
CA ASN A 50 -5.81 18.73 7.98
C ASN A 50 -4.77 17.69 8.47
N GLY A 51 -4.18 17.85 9.66
CA GLY A 51 -3.03 17.03 10.12
C GLY A 51 -3.25 15.50 10.11
N VAL A 52 -4.51 15.07 10.11
CA VAL A 52 -4.93 13.67 9.94
C VAL A 52 -4.51 13.09 8.58
N LEU A 53 -4.57 13.89 7.50
CA LEU A 53 -4.18 13.46 6.15
C LEU A 53 -2.67 13.21 6.03
N TRP A 54 -1.86 14.00 6.74
CA TRP A 54 -0.42 13.77 6.87
C TRP A 54 -0.12 12.46 7.60
N LEU A 55 -0.86 12.15 8.67
CA LEU A 55 -0.71 10.90 9.41
C LEU A 55 -1.04 9.68 8.52
N TYR A 56 -2.11 9.76 7.73
CA TYR A 56 -2.42 8.72 6.75
C TYR A 56 -1.33 8.55 5.69
N LEU A 57 -0.76 9.64 5.17
CA LEU A 57 0.32 9.59 4.19
C LEU A 57 1.53 8.83 4.74
N ILE A 58 1.91 9.12 6.00
CA ILE A 58 3.02 8.45 6.68
C ILE A 58 2.72 6.96 6.87
N LEU A 59 1.49 6.61 7.27
CA LEU A 59 1.06 5.21 7.43
C LEU A 59 1.08 4.46 6.09
N GLU A 60 0.53 5.05 5.03
CA GLU A 60 0.51 4.47 3.69
C GLU A 60 1.94 4.23 3.18
N PHE A 61 2.82 5.22 3.35
CA PHE A 61 4.22 5.09 2.97
C PHE A 61 4.95 4.03 3.82
N GLY A 62 4.72 4.03 5.14
CA GLY A 62 5.27 3.04 6.07
C GLY A 62 4.86 1.61 5.71
N PHE A 63 3.58 1.37 5.42
CA PHE A 63 3.09 0.07 4.96
C PHE A 63 3.69 -0.33 3.60
N GLY A 64 3.85 0.62 2.68
CA GLY A 64 4.55 0.39 1.41
C GLY A 64 6.00 -0.06 1.61
N VAL A 65 6.74 0.57 2.53
CA VAL A 65 8.13 0.21 2.88
C VAL A 65 8.20 -1.16 3.56
N VAL A 66 7.30 -1.46 4.49
CA VAL A 66 7.22 -2.79 5.11
C VAL A 66 6.93 -3.86 4.06
N GLY A 67 6.05 -3.57 3.10
CA GLY A 67 5.81 -4.43 1.94
C GLY A 67 7.09 -4.71 1.14
N LEU A 68 7.89 -3.68 0.86
CA LEU A 68 9.18 -3.83 0.17
C LEU A 68 10.19 -4.68 0.97
N LEU A 69 10.28 -4.48 2.28
CA LEU A 69 11.15 -5.27 3.16
C LEU A 69 10.74 -6.75 3.17
N LEU A 70 9.44 -7.04 3.25
CA LEU A 70 8.90 -8.40 3.17
C LEU A 70 9.15 -9.04 1.80
N LEU A 71 9.06 -8.27 0.72
CA LEU A 71 9.37 -8.77 -0.62
C LEU A 71 10.84 -9.16 -0.76
N LYS A 72 11.73 -8.34 -0.17
CA LYS A 72 13.17 -8.58 -0.16
C LYS A 72 13.51 -9.86 0.61
N GLN A 73 12.97 -10.03 1.83
CA GLN A 73 13.17 -11.25 2.62
C GLN A 73 12.66 -12.53 1.95
N LYS A 74 11.63 -12.45 1.10
CA LYS A 74 11.08 -13.63 0.40
C LYS A 74 11.78 -13.92 -0.94
N THR A 75 12.70 -13.04 -1.35
CA THR A 75 13.44 -13.15 -2.62
C THR A 75 14.89 -13.59 -2.41
N GLU A 76 15.43 -13.44 -1.20
CA GLU A 76 16.70 -14.01 -0.75
C GLU A 76 16.55 -15.45 -0.22
#